data_AF-A0A537AGN1-F1
#
_entry.id   AF-A0A537AGN1-F1
#
_cell.length_a   1.000
_cell.length_b   1.000
_cell.length_c   1.000
_cell.angle_alpha   90.00
_cell.angle_beta   90.00
_cell.angle_gamma   90.00
#
_symmetry.space_group_name_H-M   'P 1'
#
loop_
_entity.id
_entity.type
_entity.pdbx_description
1 polymer ?
#
loop_
_entity_poly.entity_id
_entity_poly.type
_entity_poly.pdbx_seq_one_letter_code
_entity_poly.pdbx_strand_id
1 'polypeptide(L)' 'PPYLSRRLLSVRAYDDKEDIVDAEVAPGDRVDGLIRKLLAAPAIEHLHIHFARRGCFACNVVRSA' A
#
# COMPACT_ATOMS: atom_id res chain seq x y z
N PRO A 1 11.59 -2.96 -3.09
CA PRO A 1 12.66 -2.92 -4.13
C PRO A 1 13.08 -1.47 -4.44
N PRO A 2 14.31 -1.22 -4.94
CA PRO A 2 14.86 0.14 -5.09
C PRO A 2 14.09 1.06 -6.07
N TYR A 3 13.32 0.51 -7.02
CA TYR A 3 12.54 1.33 -7.95
C TYR A 3 11.28 1.95 -7.33
N LEU A 4 10.78 1.36 -6.23
CA LEU A 4 9.61 1.87 -5.51
C LEU A 4 9.98 3.10 -4.68
N SER A 5 11.18 3.15 -4.10
CA SER A 5 11.60 4.21 -3.17
C SER A 5 11.77 5.59 -3.80
N ARG A 6 11.82 5.68 -5.14
CA ARG A 6 12.00 6.92 -5.90
C ARG A 6 10.72 7.48 -6.52
N ARG A 7 9.58 6.81 -6.33
CA ARG A 7 8.33 7.14 -7.03
C ARG A 7 7.24 7.56 -6.04
N LEU A 8 6.29 8.35 -6.52
CA LEU A 8 5.06 8.62 -5.79
C LEU A 8 4.13 7.40 -5.94
N LEU A 9 3.77 6.77 -4.82
CA LEU A 9 2.99 5.55 -4.78
C LEU A 9 1.63 5.81 -4.15
N SER A 10 0.60 5.16 -4.67
CA SER A 10 -0.73 5.08 -4.08
C SER A 10 -0.85 3.74 -3.38
N VAL A 11 -1.06 3.77 -2.07
CA VAL A 11 -1.30 2.59 -1.24
C VAL A 11 -2.77 2.55 -0.92
N ARG A 12 -3.42 1.43 -1.21
CA ARG A 12 -4.84 1.18 -0.93
C ARG A 12 -4.93 -0.01 0.00
N ALA A 13 -5.62 0.17 1.12
CA ALA A 13 -5.86 -0.84 2.12
C ALA A 13 -7.23 -1.49 1.89
N TYR A 14 -7.24 -2.81 1.87
CA TYR A 14 -8.42 -3.63 1.63
C TYR A 14 -8.74 -4.47 2.86
N ASP A 15 -10.03 -4.65 3.15
CA ASP A 15 -10.51 -5.61 4.14
C ASP A 15 -10.67 -7.03 3.54
N ASP A 16 -11.28 -7.93 4.32
CA ASP A 16 -11.56 -9.31 3.96
C ASP A 16 -12.63 -9.46 2.86
N LYS A 17 -13.36 -8.39 2.54
CA LYS A 17 -14.40 -8.34 1.51
C LYS A 17 -13.94 -7.67 0.22
N GLU A 18 -12.65 -7.37 0.11
CA GLU A 18 -12.05 -6.61 -1.00
C GLU A 18 -12.58 -5.16 -1.11
N ASP A 19 -13.10 -4.59 -0.02
CA ASP A 19 -13.50 -3.19 0.03
C ASP A 19 -12.32 -2.30 0.47
N ILE A 20 -12.21 -1.11 -0.15
CA ILE A 20 -11.17 -0.13 0.25
C ILE A 20 -11.57 0.49 1.58
N VAL A 21 -10.77 0.23 2.62
CA VAL A 21 -10.95 0.80 3.97
C VAL A 21 -10.20 2.12 4.11
N ASP A 22 -8.99 2.20 3.54
CA ASP A 22 -8.15 3.39 3.61
C ASP A 22 -7.29 3.49 2.34
N ALA A 23 -6.86 4.70 1.99
CA ALA A 23 -5.96 4.91 0.88
C ALA A 23 -5.14 6.19 1.07
N GLU A 24 -3.83 6.08 0.85
CA GLU A 24 -2.93 7.22 1.01
C GLU A 24 -1.86 7.22 -0.09
N VAL A 25 -1.42 8.42 -0.47
CA VAL A 25 -0.36 8.62 -1.47
C VAL A 25 0.89 9.10 -0.77
N ALA A 26 1.99 8.37 -0.93
CA ALA A 26 3.25 8.68 -0.29
C ALA A 26 4.43 8.56 -1.27
N PRO A 27 5.49 9.37 -1.10
CA PRO A 27 6.76 9.12 -1.77
C PRO A 27 7.36 7.80 -1.30
N GLY A 28 8.07 7.12 -2.19
CA GLY A 28 8.55 5.75 -1.96
C GLY A 28 9.47 5.56 -0.75
N ASP A 29 10.18 6.59 -0.33
CA ASP A 29 11.02 6.59 0.89
C ASP A 29 10.18 6.59 2.18
N ARG A 30 8.91 7.01 2.12
CA ARG A 30 7.96 7.01 3.24
C ARG A 30 6.95 5.86 3.21
N VAL A 31 6.94 5.08 2.14
CA VAL A 31 5.93 4.02 1.93
C VAL A 31 6.08 2.86 2.92
N ASP A 32 7.29 2.53 3.39
CA ASP A 32 7.47 1.48 4.41
C ASP A 32 6.74 1.82 5.72
N GLY A 33 6.89 3.06 6.21
CA GLY A 33 6.19 3.53 7.40
C GLY A 33 4.67 3.53 7.23
N LEU A 34 4.20 3.93 6.04
CA LEU A 34 2.77 3.89 5.70
C LEU A 34 2.21 2.46 5.69
N ILE A 35 2.92 1.52 5.08
CA ILE A 35 2.54 0.10 5.06
C ILE A 35 2.38 -0.44 6.48
N ARG A 36 3.35 -0.19 7.36
CA ARG A 36 3.31 -0.64 8.76
C ARG A 36 2.14 -0.02 9.52
N LYS A 37 1.87 1.27 9.32
CA LYS A 37 0.75 1.98 9.94
C LYS A 37 -0.59 1.37 9.52
N LEU A 38 -0.79 1.15 8.22
CA LEU A 38 -2.03 0.59 7.68
C LEU A 38 -2.21 -0.87 8.12
N LEU A 39 -1.19 -1.71 7.98
CA LEU A 39 -1.26 -3.12 8.40
C LEU A 39 -1.31 -3.32 9.92
N ALA A 40 -1.11 -2.29 10.73
CA ALA A 40 -1.36 -2.36 12.17
C ALA A 40 -2.86 -2.37 12.51
N ALA A 41 -3.73 -1.91 11.61
CA ALA A 41 -5.17 -1.99 11.80
C ALA A 41 -5.66 -3.41 11.47
N PRO A 42 -6.34 -4.11 12.39
CA PRO A 42 -6.80 -5.48 12.17
C PRO A 42 -7.91 -5.59 11.12
N ALA A 43 -8.62 -4.49 10.83
CA ALA A 43 -9.62 -4.44 9.77
C ALA A 43 -9.03 -4.47 8.35
N ILE A 44 -7.72 -4.22 8.22
CA ILE A 44 -7.03 -4.26 6.93
C ILE A 44 -6.43 -5.65 6.76
N GLU A 45 -6.77 -6.33 5.67
CA GLU A 45 -6.25 -7.65 5.33
C GLU A 45 -4.98 -7.57 4.48
N HIS A 46 -4.99 -6.72 3.46
CA HIS A 46 -3.86 -6.55 2.55
C HIS A 46 -3.82 -5.16 1.92
N LEU A 47 -2.67 -4.82 1.31
CA LEU A 47 -2.49 -3.52 0.65
C LEU A 47 -2.12 -3.69 -0.82
N HIS A 48 -2.79 -2.95 -1.70
CA HIS A 48 -2.33 -2.78 -3.06
C HIS A 48 -1.52 -1.50 -3.23
N ILE A 49 -0.33 -1.65 -3.81
CA ILE A 49 0.55 -0.54 -4.16
C ILE A 49 0.46 -0.31 -5.66
N HIS A 50 0.15 0.92 -6.04
CA HIS A 50 0.09 1.41 -7.41
C HIS A 50 1.03 2.61 -7.59
N PHE A 51 1.42 2.94 -8.83
CA PHE A 51 2.07 4.23 -9.07
C PHE A 51 1.01 5.36 -9.08
N ALA A 52 1.20 6.43 -8.30
CA ALA A 52 0.10 7.33 -7.91
C ALA A 52 -0.59 8.13 -9.03
N ARG A 53 0.02 8.25 -10.22
CA ARG A 53 -0.56 8.97 -11.37
C ARG A 53 -1.34 7.99 -12.26
N ARG A 54 -0.90 7.81 -13.51
CA ARG A 54 -1.47 6.84 -14.46
C ARG A 54 -0.85 5.45 -14.25
N GLY A 55 -0.65 5.08 -13.00
CA GLY A 55 0.19 3.95 -12.66
C GLY A 55 -0.55 2.63 -12.63
N CYS A 56 0.05 1.62 -13.26
CA CYS A 56 -0.35 0.24 -13.06
C CYS A 56 -0.15 -0.19 -11.59
N PHE A 57 -0.78 -1.30 -11.26
CA PHE A 57 -0.46 -2.07 -10.06
C PHE A 57 1.04 -2.42 -10.03
N ALA A 58 1.65 -2.26 -8.87
CA ALA A 58 3.06 -2.54 -8.64
C ALA A 58 3.25 -3.83 -7.84
N CYS A 59 2.56 -3.97 -6.70
CA CYS A 59 2.60 -5.18 -5.88
C CYS A 59 1.46 -5.22 -4.85
N ASN A 60 1.19 -6.42 -4.33
CA ASN A 60 0.34 -6.66 -3.17
C ASN A 60 1.23 -6.87 -1.93
N VAL A 61 0.82 -6.34 -0.79
CA VAL A 61 1.50 -6.53 0.49
C VAL A 61 0.54 -7.23 1.44
N VAL A 62 0.98 -8.39 1.92
CA VAL A 62 0.25 -9.23 2.89
C VAL A 62 1.11 -9.40 4.13
N ARG A 63 0.48 -9.68 5.27
CA ARG A 63 1.20 -10.10 6.48
C ARG A 63 1.83 -11.47 6.22
N SER A 64 3.05 -11.68 6.70
CA SER A 64 3.62 -13.03 6.76
C SER A 64 2.87 -13.82 7.83
N ALA A 65 2.51 -15.06 7.52
CA ALA A 65 2.01 -16.02 8.50
C ALA A 65 3.05 -16.36 9.56
#